data_AF-A0A960QB87-F1
#
_entry.id   AF-A0A960QB87-F1
#
_cell.length_a   1.000
_cell.length_b   1.000
_cell.length_c   1.000
_cell.angle_alpha   90.00
_cell.angle_beta   90.00
_cell.angle_gamma   90.00
#
_symmetry.space_group_name_H-M   'P 1'
#
loop_
_entity.id
_entity.type
_entity.pdbx_description
1 polymer ?
#
loop_
_entity_poly.entity_id
_entity_poly.type
_entity_poly.pdbx_seq_one_letter_code
_entity_poly.pdbx_strand_id
1 'polypeptide(L)' 'MSQVFFDELGMPEPDIHLEIGSDSHARQTARTMIAFEEVVLEHRPRWVVVSGDVNSTLAAGLVAAKLEVPVAHV' A
#
# COMPACT_ATOMS: atom_id res chain seq x y z
N MET A 1 -3.20 5.11 -9.87
CA MET A 1 -2.66 6.41 -10.30
C MET A 1 -2.30 6.27 -11.78
N SER A 2 -2.58 7.26 -12.63
CA SER A 2 -2.37 7.12 -14.07
C SER A 2 -0.87 7.10 -14.41
N GLN A 3 -0.45 6.27 -15.36
CA GLN A 3 0.94 6.22 -15.87
C GLN A 3 1.45 7.63 -16.27
N VAL A 4 0.56 8.46 -16.83
CA VAL A 4 0.86 9.83 -17.24
C VAL A 4 1.43 10.68 -16.10
N PHE A 5 0.98 10.49 -14.86
CA PHE A 5 1.53 11.22 -13.71
C PHE A 5 2.97 10.83 -13.38
N PHE A 6 3.32 9.55 -13.54
CA PHE A 6 4.69 9.09 -13.30
C PHE A 6 5.63 9.69 -14.36
N ASP A 7 5.21 9.67 -15.62
CA ASP A 7 6.00 10.19 -16.74
C ASP A 7 6.20 11.70 -16.63
N GLU A 8 5.15 12.47 -16.35
CA GLU A 8 5.21 13.94 -16.24
C GLU A 8 6.03 14.41 -15.04
N LEU A 9 5.98 13.69 -13.91
CA LEU A 9 6.72 14.03 -12.70
C LEU A 9 8.13 13.41 -12.66
N GLY A 10 8.51 12.63 -13.68
CA GLY A 10 9.79 11.91 -13.71
C GLY A 10 9.95 10.93 -12.54
N MET A 11 8.84 10.36 -12.05
CA MET A 11 8.86 9.42 -10.95
C MET A 11 9.26 8.03 -11.43
N PRO A 12 10.04 7.28 -10.64
CA PRO A 12 10.32 5.88 -10.96
C PRO A 12 9.04 5.05 -10.93
N GLU A 13 9.04 3.96 -11.70
CA GLU A 13 8.00 2.94 -11.56
C GLU A 13 8.03 2.31 -10.18
N PRO A 14 6.87 1.93 -9.61
CA PRO A 14 6.83 1.23 -8.33
C PRO A 14 7.48 -0.15 -8.46
N ASP A 15 8.26 -0.56 -7.46
CA ASP A 15 8.85 -1.90 -7.41
C ASP A 15 7.77 -3.00 -7.43
N ILE A 16 6.60 -2.71 -6.84
CA ILE A 16 5.46 -3.63 -6.75
C ILE A 16 4.16 -2.87 -7.04
N HIS A 17 3.40 -3.35 -8.02
CA HIS A 17 2.06 -2.87 -8.32
C HIS A 17 1.02 -3.92 -7.87
N LEU A 18 0.20 -3.62 -6.85
CA LEU A 18 -0.77 -4.59 -6.29
C LEU A 18 -2.00 -4.86 -7.19
N GLU A 19 -2.14 -4.13 -8.30
CA GLU A 19 -3.23 -4.23 -9.29
C GLU A 19 -4.65 -4.10 -8.70
N ILE A 20 -4.80 -3.26 -7.67
CA ILE A 20 -6.09 -3.03 -7.00
C ILE A 20 -6.76 -1.78 -7.57
N GLY A 21 -7.79 -2.00 -8.38
CA GLY A 21 -8.63 -0.94 -8.93
C GLY A 21 -9.66 -0.38 -7.94
N SER A 22 -10.47 0.56 -8.43
CA SER A 22 -11.60 1.13 -7.69
C SER A 22 -12.67 0.08 -7.41
N ASP A 23 -13.21 0.09 -6.19
CA ASP A 23 -14.31 -0.74 -5.73
C ASP A 23 -14.98 -0.02 -4.53
N SER A 24 -16.00 -0.62 -3.92
CA SER A 24 -16.46 -0.23 -2.60
C SER A 24 -15.30 -0.22 -1.59
N HIS A 25 -15.36 0.71 -0.64
CA HIS A 25 -14.30 0.89 0.37
C HIS A 25 -13.94 -0.44 1.07
N ALA A 26 -14.94 -1.26 1.42
CA ALA A 26 -14.73 -2.55 2.07
C ALA A 26 -13.95 -3.53 1.19
N ARG A 27 -14.33 -3.68 -0.08
CA ARG A 27 -13.67 -4.59 -1.01
C ARG A 27 -12.26 -4.14 -1.34
N GLN A 28 -12.06 -2.85 -1.60
CA GLN A 28 -10.75 -2.31 -1.90
C GLN A 28 -9.79 -2.45 -0.71
N THR A 29 -10.25 -2.13 0.51
CA THR A 29 -9.48 -2.27 1.75
C THR A 29 -9.10 -3.74 1.97
N ALA A 30 -10.06 -4.66 1.91
CA ALA A 30 -9.81 -6.10 2.13
C ALA A 30 -8.82 -6.68 1.11
N ARG A 31 -8.98 -6.38 -0.18
CA ARG A 31 -8.05 -6.82 -1.22
C ARG A 31 -6.64 -6.25 -1.00
N THR A 32 -6.55 -5.00 -0.56
CA THR A 32 -5.26 -4.36 -0.25
C THR A 32 -4.59 -5.03 0.93
N MET A 33 -5.35 -5.36 1.98
CA MET A 33 -4.79 -6.07 3.14
C MET A 33 -4.20 -7.42 2.74
N ILE A 34 -4.94 -8.22 1.96
CA ILE A 34 -4.49 -9.55 1.51
C ILE A 34 -3.21 -9.44 0.69
N ALA A 35 -3.20 -8.61 -0.37
CA ALA A 35 -2.05 -8.50 -1.26
C ALA A 35 -0.83 -7.85 -0.56
N PHE A 36 -1.05 -6.85 0.29
CA PHE A 36 0.04 -6.19 1.01
C PHE A 36 0.65 -7.07 2.10
N GLU A 37 -0.14 -7.91 2.77
CA GLU A 37 0.37 -8.87 3.76
C GLU A 37 1.41 -9.81 3.15
N GLU A 38 1.13 -10.33 1.95
CA GLU A 38 2.07 -11.18 1.19
C GLU A 38 3.41 -10.46 0.96
N VAL A 39 3.35 -9.19 0.53
CA VAL A 39 4.54 -8.34 0.32
C VAL A 39 5.33 -8.13 1.61
N VAL A 40 4.66 -7.84 2.73
CA VAL A 40 5.34 -7.61 4.02
C VAL A 40 6.02 -8.89 4.51
N LEU A 41 5.38 -10.05 4.34
CA LEU A 41 5.94 -11.35 4.75
C LEU A 41 7.14 -11.77 3.89
N GLU A 42 7.09 -11.48 2.58
CA GLU A 42 8.18 -11.76 1.65
C GLU A 42 9.38 -10.84 1.88
N HIS A 43 9.16 -9.52 1.87
CA HIS A 43 10.23 -8.54 1.91
C HIS A 43 10.72 -8.19 3.32
N ARG A 44 9.92 -8.49 4.35
CA ARG A 44 10.23 -8.24 5.77
C ARG A 44 10.78 -6.82 6.02
N PRO A 45 10.03 -5.78 5.64
CA PRO A 45 10.49 -4.41 5.78
C PRO A 45 10.68 -4.06 7.27
N ARG A 46 11.66 -3.18 7.54
CA ARG A 46 11.89 -2.66 8.90
C ARG A 46 10.90 -1.58 9.32
N TRP A 47 10.30 -0.92 8.34
CA TRP A 47 9.33 0.16 8.50
C TRP A 47 8.33 0.13 7.35
N VAL A 48 7.08 0.47 7.65
CA VAL A 48 6.07 0.78 6.65
C VAL A 48 5.73 2.26 6.76
N VAL A 49 5.82 2.98 5.65
CA VAL A 49 5.42 4.39 5.56
C VAL A 49 4.15 4.46 4.75
N VAL A 50 3.12 5.09 5.32
CA VAL A 50 1.84 5.33 4.64
C VAL A 50 1.58 6.83 4.59
N SER A 51 0.90 7.28 3.53
CA SER A 51 0.63 8.70 3.30
C SER A 51 -0.85 8.97 3.07
N GLY A 52 -1.34 10.09 3.60
CA GLY A 52 -2.72 10.53 3.44
C GLY A 52 -3.72 9.63 4.17
N ASP A 53 -4.99 9.70 3.78
CA ASP A 53 -6.13 9.12 4.50
C ASP A 53 -7.05 8.25 3.61
N VAL A 54 -6.44 7.50 2.68
CA VAL A 54 -7.16 6.64 1.72
C VAL A 54 -7.28 5.19 2.20
N ASN A 55 -8.11 4.39 1.53
CA ASN A 55 -8.34 2.98 1.86
C ASN A 55 -7.04 2.16 1.98
N SER A 56 -6.07 2.42 1.10
CA SER A 56 -4.77 1.73 1.14
C SER A 56 -3.94 2.11 2.37
N THR A 57 -4.04 3.35 2.87
CA THR A 57 -3.38 3.79 4.11
C THR A 57 -3.89 2.99 5.30
N LEU A 58 -5.23 2.88 5.43
CA LEU A 58 -5.85 2.08 6.48
C LEU A 58 -5.44 0.59 6.37
N ALA A 59 -5.52 0.02 5.17
CA ALA A 59 -5.18 -1.38 4.92
C ALA A 59 -3.71 -1.69 5.28
N ALA A 60 -2.78 -0.91 4.73
CA ALA A 60 -1.35 -1.12 4.94
C ALA A 60 -0.94 -0.87 6.40
N GLY A 61 -1.48 0.18 7.02
CA GLY A 61 -1.24 0.48 8.43
C GLY A 61 -1.74 -0.65 9.36
N LEU A 62 -2.92 -1.21 9.08
CA LEU A 62 -3.48 -2.30 9.89
C LEU A 62 -2.66 -3.59 9.74
N VAL A 63 -2.31 -3.98 8.52
CA VAL A 63 -1.48 -5.17 8.26
C VAL A 63 -0.12 -5.03 8.95
N ALA A 64 0.57 -3.91 8.74
CA ALA A 64 1.88 -3.66 9.34
C ALA A 64 1.81 -3.70 10.88
N ALA A 65 0.79 -3.08 11.48
CA ALA A 65 0.59 -3.12 12.93
C ALA A 65 0.34 -4.55 13.44
N LYS A 66 -0.38 -5.40 12.70
CA LYS A 66 -0.65 -6.80 13.09
C LYS A 66 0.55 -7.72 12.92
N LEU A 67 1.46 -7.39 12.00
CA LEU A 67 2.74 -8.08 11.82
C LEU A 67 3.88 -7.49 12.66
N GLU A 68 3.57 -6.57 13.59
CA GLU A 68 4.54 -5.90 14.46
C GLU A 68 5.63 -5.11 13.70
N VAL A 69 5.31 -4.65 12.49
CA VAL A 69 6.17 -3.76 11.71
C VAL A 69 5.85 -2.30 12.07
N PRO A 70 6.86 -1.50 12.49
CA PRO A 70 6.65 -0.10 12.81
C PRO A 70 6.06 0.70 11.63
N VAL A 71 5.04 1.52 11.93
CA VAL A 71 4.34 2.35 10.94
C VAL A 71 4.67 3.82 11.17
N ALA A 72 5.06 4.51 10.10
CA ALA A 72 5.11 5.97 10.05
C ALA A 72 3.98 6.48 9.15
N HIS A 73 3.17 7.41 9.65
CA HIS A 73 2.06 8.02 8.92
C HIS A 73 2.35 9.49 8.64
N VAL A 74 2.16 9.90 7.38
CA VAL A 74 2.43 11.26 6.88
C VAL A 74 1.20 11.86 6.23
#